data_AF-A0A149V726-F1
#
_entry.id   AF-A0A149V726-F1
#
_cell.length_a   1.000
_cell.length_b   1.000
_cell.length_c   1.000
_cell.angle_alpha   90.00
_cell.angle_beta   90.00
_cell.angle_gamma   90.00
#
_symmetry.space_group_name_H-M   'P 1'
#
loop_
_entity.id
_entity.type
_entity.pdbx_description
1 polymer ?
#
loop_
_entity_poly.entity_id
_entity_poly.type
_entity_poly.pdbx_seq_one_letter_code
_entity_poly.pdbx_strand_id
1 'polypeptide(L)' 'MTSLYSHRFVPSLKTATKQAVEHVGGIDAAATISRVGRTQFSDYSNRQRDGMVPVDVALDLDHCAEKPLILAAMAQALGY' A
#
# COMPACT_ATOMS: atom_id res chain seq x y z
N MET A 1 -9.21 21.30 -10.78
CA MET A 1 -8.04 20.51 -10.35
C MET A 1 -8.52 19.44 -9.39
N THR A 2 -8.51 18.18 -9.79
CA THR A 2 -8.86 17.09 -8.86
C THR A 2 -7.77 16.99 -7.81
N SER A 3 -8.13 17.08 -6.53
CA SER A 3 -7.16 16.90 -5.44
C SER A 3 -6.44 15.57 -5.66
N LEU A 4 -5.10 15.62 -5.81
CA LEU A 4 -4.24 14.45 -6.00
C LEU A 4 -4.34 13.47 -4.82
N TYR A 5 -4.88 13.95 -3.69
CA TYR A 5 -5.16 13.20 -2.46
C TYR A 5 -6.67 13.05 -2.22
N SER A 6 -7.47 13.04 -3.28
CA SER A 6 -8.92 12.85 -3.16
C SER A 6 -9.24 11.47 -2.55
N HIS A 7 -10.18 11.45 -1.60
CA HIS A 7 -10.71 10.22 -1.01
C HIS A 7 -11.15 9.17 -2.03
N ARG A 8 -11.45 9.56 -3.28
CA ARG A 8 -11.83 8.63 -4.37
C ARG A 8 -10.76 7.57 -4.66
N PHE A 9 -9.48 7.87 -4.41
CA PHE A 9 -8.36 6.96 -4.70
C PHE A 9 -7.93 6.11 -3.50
N VAL A 10 -8.41 6.42 -2.30
CA VAL A 10 -8.08 5.67 -1.08
C VAL A 10 -8.45 4.19 -1.22
N PRO A 11 -9.63 3.80 -1.76
CA PRO A 11 -9.97 2.38 -1.91
C PRO A 11 -9.04 1.60 -2.84
N SER A 12 -8.60 2.19 -3.95
CA SER A 12 -7.69 1.53 -4.90
C SER A 12 -6.30 1.38 -4.30
N LEU A 13 -5.79 2.41 -3.64
CA LEU A 13 -4.48 2.35 -2.97
C LEU A 13 -4.49 1.33 -1.82
N LYS A 14 -5.54 1.28 -0.99
CA LYS A 14 -5.66 0.25 0.06
C LYS A 14 -5.75 -1.17 -0.51
N THR A 15 -6.39 -1.32 -1.67
CA THR A 15 -6.46 -2.60 -2.38
C THR A 15 -5.08 -3.01 -2.89
N ALA A 16 -4.32 -2.07 -3.48
CA ALA A 16 -2.96 -2.31 -3.91
C ALA A 16 -2.03 -2.67 -2.72
N THR A 17 -2.18 -1.99 -1.57
CA THR A 17 -1.45 -2.37 -0.34
C THR A 17 -1.75 -3.80 0.07
N LYS A 18 -3.03 -4.20 0.05
CA LYS A 18 -3.42 -5.58 0.37
C LYS A 18 -2.79 -6.59 -0.59
N GLN A 19 -2.82 -6.30 -1.90
CA GLN A 19 -2.23 -7.16 -2.93
C GLN A 19 -0.71 -7.29 -2.81
N ALA A 20 -0.03 -6.21 -2.43
CA ALA A 20 1.40 -6.21 -2.21
C ALA A 20 1.77 -7.05 -0.97
N VAL A 21 1.04 -6.89 0.13
CA VAL A 21 1.19 -7.74 1.32
C VAL A 21 0.95 -9.22 0.98
N GLU A 22 -0.09 -9.53 0.18
CA GLU A 22 -0.35 -10.90 -0.27
C GLU A 22 0.80 -11.44 -1.15
N HIS A 23 1.34 -10.65 -2.08
CA HIS A 23 2.47 -11.04 -2.93
C HIS A 23 3.75 -11.33 -2.15
N VAL A 24 4.01 -10.57 -1.08
CA VAL A 24 5.17 -10.76 -0.20
C VAL A 24 5.04 -12.02 0.65
N GLY A 25 3.88 -12.66 0.72
CA GLY A 25 3.63 -13.86 1.53
C GLY A 25 2.81 -13.60 2.79
N GLY A 26 2.11 -12.46 2.86
CA GLY A 26 1.22 -12.08 3.94
C GLY A 26 1.81 -11.07 4.92
N ILE A 27 0.99 -10.69 5.91
CA ILE A 27 1.32 -9.65 6.89
C ILE A 27 2.62 -9.96 7.66
N ASP A 28 2.91 -11.23 7.90
CA ASP A 28 4.04 -11.65 8.71
C ASP A 28 5.36 -11.47 7.96
N ALA A 29 5.39 -11.84 6.69
CA ALA A 29 6.52 -11.58 5.80
C ALA A 29 6.67 -10.08 5.53
N ALA A 30 5.58 -9.34 5.33
CA ALA A 30 5.62 -7.89 5.18
C ALA A 30 6.26 -7.18 6.39
N ALA A 31 5.96 -7.67 7.60
CA ALA A 31 6.51 -7.12 8.85
C ALA A 31 8.00 -7.43 9.07
N THR A 32 8.57 -8.44 8.41
CA THR A 32 10.01 -8.74 8.54
C THR A 32 10.88 -7.93 7.58
N ILE A 33 10.32 -7.43 6.48
CA ILE A 33 11.05 -6.70 5.44
C ILE A 33 10.93 -5.18 5.53
N SER A 34 10.06 -4.67 6.40
CA SER A 34 9.77 -3.24 6.51
C SER A 34 9.88 -2.76 7.94
N ARG A 35 9.88 -1.45 8.14
CA ARG A 35 10.01 -0.85 9.48
C ARG A 35 8.73 -0.93 10.35
N VAL A 36 7.62 -1.47 9.85
CA VAL A 36 6.32 -1.44 10.53
C VAL A 36 5.84 -2.84 10.92
N GLY A 37 5.06 -2.92 11.99
CA GLY A 37 4.57 -4.19 12.53
C GLY A 37 3.25 -4.66 11.92
N ARG A 38 2.85 -5.88 12.31
CA ARG A 38 1.60 -6.55 11.86
C ARG A 38 0.35 -5.68 12.00
N THR A 39 0.18 -5.02 13.15
CA THR A 39 -0.99 -4.17 13.43
C THR A 39 -1.10 -3.02 12.42
N GLN A 40 0.03 -2.40 12.09
CA GLN A 40 0.06 -1.28 11.14
C GLN A 40 -0.30 -1.77 9.72
N PHE A 41 0.24 -2.91 9.28
CA PHE A 41 -0.16 -3.50 7.99
C PHE A 41 -1.65 -3.84 7.91
N SER A 42 -2.20 -4.38 9.01
CA SER A 42 -3.63 -4.65 9.11
C SER A 42 -4.46 -3.37 8.99
N ASP A 43 -4.02 -2.26 9.58
CA ASP A 43 -4.72 -0.97 9.48
C ASP A 43 -4.58 -0.33 8.09
N TYR A 44 -3.39 -0.39 7.48
CA TYR A 44 -3.16 0.20 6.15
C TYR A 44 -4.02 -0.45 5.07
N SER A 45 -4.16 -1.77 5.11
CA SER A 45 -5.01 -2.52 4.18
C SER A 45 -6.52 -2.43 4.50
N ASN A 46 -6.90 -1.95 5.68
CA ASN A 46 -8.29 -1.83 6.10
C ASN A 46 -8.97 -0.57 5.56
N ARG A 47 -10.01 -0.72 4.73
CA ARG A 47 -10.77 0.39 4.12
C ARG A 47 -11.51 1.29 5.11
N GLN A 48 -11.76 0.82 6.33
CA GLN A 48 -12.46 1.57 7.37
C GLN A 48 -11.53 2.36 8.29
N ARG A 49 -10.21 2.18 8.17
CA ARG A 49 -9.21 2.89 8.97
C ARG A 49 -8.66 4.09 8.20
N ASP A 50 -8.63 5.23 8.88
CA ASP A 50 -7.89 6.41 8.44
C ASP A 50 -6.39 6.14 8.63
N GLY A 51 -5.74 5.74 7.54
CA GLY A 51 -4.34 5.41 7.51
C GLY A 51 -3.95 4.81 6.17
N MET A 52 -2.95 5.40 5.53
CA MET A 52 -2.35 4.88 4.31
C MET A 52 -0.98 4.30 4.63
N VAL A 53 -0.56 3.32 3.83
CA VAL A 53 0.82 2.83 3.90
C VAL A 53 1.79 3.99 3.61
N PRO A 54 2.80 4.22 4.47
CA PRO A 54 3.86 5.19 4.19
C PRO A 54 4.60 4.85 2.90
N VAL A 55 5.14 5.87 2.22
CA VAL A 55 5.80 5.68 0.91
C VAL A 55 7.00 4.75 1.00
N ASP A 56 7.81 4.87 2.04
CA ASP A 56 8.96 4.00 2.26
C ASP A 56 8.55 2.52 2.46
N VAL A 57 7.53 2.28 3.26
CA VAL A 57 6.95 0.93 3.44
C VAL A 57 6.33 0.39 2.16
N ALA A 58 5.69 1.26 1.36
CA ALA A 58 5.14 0.86 0.06
C ALA A 58 6.24 0.43 -0.91
N LEU A 59 7.38 1.10 -0.90
CA LEU A 59 8.54 0.72 -1.72
C LEU A 59 9.17 -0.59 -1.24
N ASP A 60 9.27 -0.84 0.07
CA ASP A 60 9.75 -2.13 0.59
C ASP A 60 8.86 -3.28 0.09
N LEU A 61 7.53 -3.09 0.14
CA LEU A 61 6.56 -4.08 -0.34
C LEU A 61 6.67 -4.31 -1.84
N ASP A 62 6.65 -3.25 -2.66
CA ASP A 62 6.72 -3.35 -4.11
C ASP A 62 8.07 -3.94 -4.57
N HIS A 63 9.16 -3.59 -3.88
CA HIS A 63 10.49 -4.13 -4.15
C HIS A 63 10.55 -5.62 -3.85
N CYS A 64 10.08 -6.06 -2.68
CA CYS A 64 10.05 -7.48 -2.33
C CYS A 64 9.06 -8.29 -3.17
N ALA A 65 7.95 -7.67 -3.60
CA ALA A 65 7.01 -8.29 -4.53
C ALA A 65 7.54 -8.35 -5.98
N GLU A 66 8.69 -7.74 -6.25
CA GLU A 66 9.30 -7.55 -7.57
C GLU A 66 8.33 -6.94 -8.59
N LYS A 67 7.36 -6.15 -8.10
CA LYS A 67 6.26 -5.58 -8.88
C LYS A 67 5.82 -4.26 -8.25
N PRO A 68 5.62 -3.19 -9.05
CA PRO A 68 5.23 -1.88 -8.54
C PRO A 68 3.71 -1.82 -8.26
N LEU A 69 3.18 -2.65 -7.37
CA LEU A 69 1.74 -2.79 -7.13
C LEU A 69 1.14 -1.50 -6.56
N ILE A 70 1.72 -0.96 -5.50
CA ILE A 70 1.26 0.26 -4.83
C ILE A 70 1.67 1.48 -5.65
N LEU A 71 2.90 1.51 -6.16
CA LEU A 71 3.43 2.61 -6.95
C LEU A 71 2.66 2.79 -8.26
N ALA A 72 2.30 1.72 -8.96
CA ALA A 72 1.47 1.80 -10.16
C ALA A 72 0.06 2.32 -9.84
N ALA A 73 -0.56 1.87 -8.74
CA ALA A 73 -1.86 2.38 -8.31
C ALA A 73 -1.81 3.89 -8.00
N MET A 74 -0.71 4.35 -7.39
CA MET A 74 -0.47 5.78 -7.14
C MET A 74 -0.24 6.55 -8.43
N ALA A 75 0.57 6.03 -9.36
CA ALA A 75 0.81 6.64 -10.66
C ALA A 75 -0.50 6.83 -11.44
N GLN A 76 -1.34 5.79 -11.49
CA GLN A 76 -2.66 5.85 -12.12
C GLN A 76 -3.60 6.87 -11.45
N ALA A 77 -3.58 6.97 -10.11
CA ALA A 77 -4.36 7.98 -9.39
C ALA A 77 -3.91 9.42 -9.73
N LEU A 78 -2.63 9.62 -10.04
CA LEU A 78 -2.06 10.90 -10.44
C LEU A 78 -2.21 11.18 -11.95
N GLY A 79 -2.61 10.19 -12.75
CA GLY A 79 -2.83 10.31 -14.18
C GLY A 79 -1.58 10.11 -15.05
N TYR A 80 -0.59 9.36 -14.55
CA TYR A 80 0.57 8.90 -15.33
C TYR A 80 0.30 7.60 -16.08
#